data_AF-F1A497-F1
#
_entry.id   AF-F1A497-F1
#
_cell.length_a   1.000
_cell.length_b   1.000
_cell.length_c   1.000
_cell.angle_alpha   90.00
_cell.angle_beta   90.00
_cell.angle_gamma   90.00
#
_symmetry.space_group_name_H-M   'P 1'
#
loop_
_entity.id
_entity.type
_entity.pdbx_description
1 polymer ?
#
loop_
_entity_poly.entity_id
_entity_poly.type
_entity_poly.pdbx_seq_one_letter_code
_entity_poly.pdbx_strand_id
1 'polypeptide(L)'
;MCKSINICLLGSSLSGKTCLINSFIYSSFSDDQYYPTIENKLSKIYSFNKVLYNINIYDTAGSSELDNLVPDTIKVCDAFIIVYSLNNRESIDKIDYYRDLILKYKSTGQYLSSTSIFQQSQSINIPIMLVANKSDLSGHVISKTESQDLAQYYKMPLVISSCKNLNSVHNVFNTILKEIQNQSDNIKKQEIINNNNYLNSLNNTNNGGGGVKKIFKTKSQFFFNTNQNQNRTKSEYCLKKKKKDIITYFKDALKDFI
;
A
#
# COMPACT_ATOMS: atom_id res chain seq x y z
N MET A 1 -2.10 -15.16 -7.82
CA MET A 1 -2.14 -14.97 -6.36
C MET A 1 -2.73 -13.58 -6.09
N CYS A 2 -3.76 -13.48 -5.26
CA CYS A 2 -4.39 -12.20 -4.91
C CYS A 2 -3.64 -11.59 -3.71
N LYS A 3 -3.22 -10.33 -3.79
CA LYS A 3 -2.54 -9.64 -2.67
C LYS A 3 -3.57 -8.98 -1.77
N SER A 4 -3.61 -9.32 -0.49
CA SER A 4 -4.47 -8.62 0.47
C SER A 4 -3.81 -7.33 0.92
N ILE A 5 -4.59 -6.25 1.04
CA ILE A 5 -4.10 -4.98 1.58
C ILE A 5 -5.17 -4.27 2.40
N ASN A 6 -4.76 -3.67 3.50
CA ASN A 6 -5.63 -2.91 4.39
C ASN A 6 -5.41 -1.41 4.19
N ILE A 7 -6.45 -0.66 3.85
CA ILE A 7 -6.39 0.79 3.63
C ILE A 7 -7.32 1.48 4.62
N CYS A 8 -6.83 2.50 5.31
CA CYS A 8 -7.63 3.31 6.22
C CYS A 8 -7.92 4.68 5.61
N LEU A 9 -9.18 5.11 5.65
CA LEU A 9 -9.55 6.49 5.36
C LEU A 9 -9.71 7.27 6.66
N LEU A 10 -9.05 8.42 6.75
CA LEU A 10 -9.03 9.33 7.89
C LEU A 10 -9.39 10.74 7.43
N GLY A 11 -9.83 11.61 8.34
CA GLY A 11 -10.23 12.98 8.00
C GLY A 11 -11.42 13.46 8.82
N SER A 12 -11.75 14.74 8.72
CA SER A 12 -12.84 15.34 9.49
C SER A 12 -14.20 14.68 9.24
N SER A 13 -15.15 14.93 10.14
CA SER A 13 -16.55 14.61 9.87
C SER A 13 -17.00 15.29 8.58
N LEU A 14 -17.89 14.63 7.83
CA LEU A 14 -18.46 15.13 6.58
C LEU A 14 -17.45 15.42 5.45
N SER A 15 -16.19 14.99 5.53
CA SER A 15 -15.24 15.11 4.41
C SER A 15 -15.56 14.16 3.24
N GLY A 16 -16.45 13.19 3.47
CA GLY A 16 -16.95 12.26 2.45
C GLY A 16 -16.18 10.94 2.36
N LYS A 17 -15.59 10.47 3.46
CA LYS A 17 -14.90 9.16 3.56
C LYS A 17 -15.81 8.00 3.16
N THR A 18 -16.90 7.80 3.90
CA THR A 18 -17.91 6.75 3.63
C THR A 18 -18.46 6.82 2.21
N CYS A 19 -18.71 8.04 1.72
CA CYS A 19 -19.16 8.31 0.35
C CYS A 19 -18.13 7.84 -0.69
N LEU A 20 -16.84 8.17 -0.52
CA LEU A 20 -15.77 7.70 -1.41
C LEU A 20 -15.64 6.17 -1.38
N ILE A 21 -15.76 5.57 -0.20
CA ILE A 21 -15.66 4.11 -0.03
C ILE A 21 -16.83 3.43 -0.73
N ASN A 22 -18.06 3.84 -0.46
CA ASN A 22 -19.24 3.27 -1.09
C ASN A 22 -19.18 3.41 -2.61
N SER A 23 -18.80 4.59 -3.11
CA SER A 23 -18.61 4.80 -4.55
C SER A 23 -17.56 3.90 -5.16
N PHE A 24 -16.48 3.62 -4.44
CA PHE A 24 -15.48 2.66 -4.89
C PHE A 24 -15.98 1.22 -4.81
N ILE A 25 -16.63 0.81 -3.73
CA ILE A 25 -17.11 -0.57 -3.52
C ILE A 25 -18.17 -0.93 -4.55
N TYR A 26 -19.24 -0.13 -4.63
CA TYR A 26 -20.41 -0.41 -5.46
C TYR A 26 -20.26 0.07 -6.90
N SER A 27 -19.21 0.84 -7.21
CA SER A 27 -18.98 1.42 -8.55
C SER A 27 -20.17 2.29 -9.00
N SER A 28 -20.83 2.93 -8.03
CA SER A 28 -22.01 3.79 -8.21
C SER A 28 -22.06 4.80 -7.09
N PHE A 29 -22.74 5.91 -7.31
CA PHE A 29 -23.02 6.88 -6.27
C PHE A 29 -24.53 6.87 -5.99
N SER A 30 -24.92 6.88 -4.71
CA SER A 30 -26.29 7.05 -4.28
C SER A 30 -26.42 8.31 -3.41
N ASP A 31 -27.50 9.06 -3.62
CA ASP A 31 -27.86 10.25 -2.82
C ASP A 31 -28.56 9.89 -1.50
N ASP A 32 -28.38 8.66 -1.01
CA ASP A 32 -29.06 8.19 0.19
C ASP A 32 -28.66 8.98 1.44
N GLN A 33 -29.53 8.97 2.45
CA GLN A 33 -29.31 9.70 3.70
C GLN A 33 -28.00 9.32 4.38
N TYR A 34 -27.25 10.34 4.80
CA TYR A 34 -26.00 10.17 5.55
C TYR A 34 -26.29 9.71 6.98
N TYR A 35 -25.69 8.58 7.36
CA TYR A 35 -25.63 8.12 8.74
C TYR A 35 -24.19 8.28 9.26
N PRO A 36 -23.97 8.87 10.46
CA PRO A 36 -22.63 8.95 11.04
C PRO A 36 -21.97 7.58 11.19
N THR A 37 -20.75 7.45 10.67
CA THR A 37 -19.94 6.22 10.80
C THR A 37 -19.25 6.16 12.15
N ILE A 38 -19.25 4.98 12.78
CA ILE A 38 -18.42 4.66 13.94
C ILE A 38 -17.09 4.05 13.46
N GLU A 39 -17.10 2.79 13.02
CA GLU A 39 -16.01 2.14 12.30
C GLU A 39 -16.61 1.00 11.46
N ASN A 40 -16.31 0.96 10.16
CA ASN A 40 -16.78 -0.09 9.26
C ASN A 40 -15.62 -0.66 8.43
N LYS A 41 -15.66 -1.96 8.19
CA LYS A 41 -14.71 -2.65 7.30
C LYS A 41 -15.44 -3.18 6.07
N LEU A 42 -15.02 -2.74 4.89
CA LEU A 42 -15.55 -3.17 3.59
C LEU A 42 -14.43 -3.79 2.76
N SER A 43 -14.75 -4.71 1.85
CA SER A 43 -13.73 -5.36 1.01
C SER A 43 -14.13 -5.40 -0.46
N LYS A 44 -13.15 -5.20 -1.36
CA LYS A 44 -13.33 -5.34 -2.81
C LYS A 44 -12.12 -5.97 -3.47
N ILE A 45 -12.36 -6.94 -4.35
CA ILE A 45 -11.33 -7.43 -5.27
C ILE A 45 -11.18 -6.41 -6.39
N TYR A 46 -9.96 -5.92 -6.59
CA TYR A 46 -9.65 -4.87 -7.55
C TYR A 46 -8.39 -5.22 -8.36
N SER A 47 -8.44 -4.99 -9.67
CA SER A 47 -7.30 -5.24 -10.57
C SER A 47 -6.53 -3.94 -10.79
N PHE A 48 -5.26 -3.90 -10.42
CA PHE A 48 -4.37 -2.78 -10.65
C PHE A 48 -3.03 -3.28 -11.20
N ASN A 49 -2.55 -2.71 -12.30
CA ASN A 49 -1.32 -3.14 -13.00
C ASN A 49 -1.26 -4.66 -13.25
N LYS A 50 -2.39 -5.26 -13.67
CA LYS A 50 -2.56 -6.71 -13.92
C LYS A 50 -2.36 -7.60 -12.67
N VAL A 51 -2.35 -7.00 -11.48
CA VAL A 51 -2.32 -7.70 -10.19
C VAL A 51 -3.70 -7.56 -9.53
N LEU A 52 -4.24 -8.68 -9.07
CA LEU A 52 -5.47 -8.68 -8.27
C LEU A 52 -5.13 -8.38 -6.80
N TYR A 53 -5.82 -7.38 -6.26
CA TYR A 53 -5.76 -6.98 -4.87
C TYR A 53 -7.09 -7.30 -4.18
N ASN A 54 -7.04 -7.89 -2.99
CA ASN A 54 -8.16 -7.90 -2.07
C ASN A 54 -7.99 -6.70 -1.15
N ILE A 55 -8.69 -5.60 -1.47
CA ILE A 55 -8.57 -4.35 -0.73
C ILE A 55 -9.59 -4.37 0.40
N ASN A 56 -9.12 -4.41 1.63
CA ASN A 56 -9.92 -4.17 2.83
C ASN A 56 -9.84 -2.69 3.17
N ILE A 57 -10.97 -2.03 3.30
CA ILE A 57 -11.08 -0.59 3.52
C ILE A 57 -11.72 -0.37 4.88
N TYR A 58 -11.00 0.36 5.73
CA TYR A 58 -11.44 0.77 7.05
C TYR A 58 -11.98 2.20 6.94
N ASP A 59 -13.30 2.32 7.11
CA ASP A 59 -14.00 3.60 7.23
C ASP A 59 -14.00 4.02 8.70
N THR A 60 -13.36 5.14 9.01
CA THR A 60 -13.29 5.66 10.38
C THR A 60 -14.28 6.81 10.57
N ALA A 61 -14.78 6.96 11.80
CA ALA A 61 -15.47 8.16 12.19
C ALA A 61 -14.59 9.41 11.96
N GLY A 62 -15.22 10.48 11.48
CA GLY A 62 -14.57 11.81 11.46
C GLY A 62 -14.88 12.65 12.71
N SER A 63 -15.56 12.07 13.70
CA SER A 63 -15.87 12.73 14.97
C SER A 63 -14.68 12.65 15.91
N SER A 64 -14.33 13.76 16.54
CA SER A 64 -13.31 13.79 17.60
C SER A 64 -13.66 12.90 18.79
N GLU A 65 -14.93 12.59 18.99
CA GLU A 65 -15.41 11.71 20.07
C GLU A 65 -15.00 10.25 19.88
N LEU A 66 -14.64 9.86 18.65
CA LEU A 66 -14.22 8.50 18.28
C LEU A 66 -12.75 8.42 17.87
N ASP A 67 -11.98 9.50 18.06
CA ASP A 67 -10.55 9.55 17.74
C ASP A 67 -9.73 8.53 18.58
N ASN A 68 -10.29 8.02 19.69
CA ASN A 68 -9.68 6.99 20.53
C ASN A 68 -9.62 5.60 19.87
N LEU A 69 -10.46 5.31 18.87
CA LEU A 69 -10.47 4.03 18.15
C LEU A 69 -9.45 3.98 17.00
N VAL A 70 -9.15 5.15 16.42
CA VAL A 70 -8.25 5.32 15.27
C VAL A 70 -6.87 4.65 15.44
N PRO A 71 -6.20 4.69 16.61
CA PRO A 71 -4.90 4.05 16.80
C PRO A 71 -4.88 2.54 16.50
N ASP A 72 -5.94 1.81 16.86
CA ASP A 72 -5.97 0.36 16.66
C ASP A 72 -6.21 0.02 15.18
N THR A 73 -7.05 0.80 14.50
CA THR A 73 -7.19 0.76 13.03
C THR A 73 -5.87 1.06 12.33
N ILE A 74 -5.12 2.07 12.79
CA ILE A 74 -3.81 2.42 12.22
C ILE A 74 -2.84 1.25 12.31
N LYS A 75 -2.74 0.58 13.46
CA LYS A 75 -1.79 -0.53 13.64
C LYS A 75 -2.00 -1.64 12.59
N VAL A 76 -3.25 -1.95 12.23
CA VAL A 76 -3.58 -3.05 11.30
C VAL A 76 -3.60 -2.66 9.81
N CYS A 77 -3.57 -1.36 9.47
CA CYS A 77 -3.66 -0.90 8.08
C CYS A 77 -2.30 -0.71 7.41
N ASP A 78 -2.18 -1.02 6.12
CA ASP A 78 -0.94 -0.93 5.36
C ASP A 78 -0.74 0.46 4.71
N ALA A 79 -1.84 1.16 4.41
CA ALA A 79 -1.83 2.46 3.75
C ALA A 79 -2.94 3.38 4.26
N PHE A 80 -2.75 4.69 4.07
CA PHE A 80 -3.61 5.73 4.65
C PHE A 80 -4.01 6.77 3.62
N ILE A 81 -5.28 7.16 3.66
CA ILE A 81 -5.85 8.22 2.82
C ILE A 81 -6.44 9.26 3.76
N ILE A 82 -5.89 10.47 3.76
CA ILE A 82 -6.40 11.59 4.54
C ILE A 82 -7.32 12.43 3.63
N VAL A 83 -8.61 12.45 3.95
CA VAL A 83 -9.67 13.08 3.16
C VAL A 83 -10.12 14.38 3.81
N TYR A 84 -10.06 15.47 3.06
CA TYR A 84 -10.65 16.76 3.42
C TYR A 84 -11.62 17.22 2.31
N SER A 85 -12.44 18.22 2.59
CA SER A 85 -13.47 18.72 1.67
C SER A 85 -13.09 20.10 1.15
N LEU A 86 -13.11 20.32 -0.16
CA LEU A 86 -12.82 21.63 -0.77
C LEU A 86 -13.76 22.76 -0.30
N ASN A 87 -14.95 22.39 0.21
CA ASN A 87 -15.94 23.31 0.78
C ASN A 87 -15.81 23.53 2.29
N ASN A 88 -14.83 22.94 2.97
CA ASN A 88 -14.64 23.11 4.41
C ASN A 88 -13.16 23.32 4.74
N ARG A 89 -12.78 24.57 5.05
CA ARG A 89 -11.40 24.92 5.39
C ARG A 89 -10.90 24.21 6.65
N GLU A 90 -11.72 24.10 7.68
CA GLU A 90 -11.38 23.43 8.95
C GLU A 90 -11.05 21.94 8.76
N SER A 91 -11.50 21.33 7.66
CA SER A 91 -11.17 19.93 7.37
C SER A 91 -9.68 19.70 7.04
N ILE A 92 -8.92 20.75 6.69
CA ILE A 92 -7.47 20.70 6.49
C ILE A 92 -6.73 20.56 7.83
N ASP A 93 -7.25 21.12 8.91
CA ASP A 93 -6.58 21.14 10.22
C ASP A 93 -6.36 19.72 10.79
N LYS A 94 -7.11 18.75 10.29
CA LYS A 94 -6.96 17.33 10.63
C LYS A 94 -5.82 16.62 9.92
N ILE A 95 -5.18 17.22 8.91
CA ILE A 95 -4.09 16.59 8.15
C ILE A 95 -2.90 16.30 9.06
N ASP A 96 -2.40 17.31 9.78
CA ASP A 96 -1.26 17.14 10.70
C ASP A 96 -1.59 16.13 11.80
N TYR A 97 -2.78 16.26 12.40
CA TYR A 97 -3.24 15.36 13.46
C TYR A 97 -3.18 13.88 13.03
N TYR A 98 -3.80 13.53 11.88
CA TYR A 98 -3.83 12.15 11.42
C TYR A 98 -2.46 11.68 10.92
N ARG A 99 -1.69 12.54 10.26
CA ARG A 99 -0.31 12.23 9.84
C ARG A 99 0.55 11.88 11.05
N ASP A 100 0.54 12.69 12.09
CA ASP A 100 1.34 12.48 13.30
C ASP A 100 0.90 11.22 14.05
N LEU A 101 -0.41 10.95 14.10
CA LEU A 101 -0.95 9.70 14.62
C LEU A 101 -0.44 8.48 13.85
N ILE A 102 -0.50 8.51 12.52
CA ILE A 102 -0.01 7.42 11.66
C ILE A 102 1.47 7.19 11.95
N LEU A 103 2.29 8.24 11.91
CA LEU A 103 3.72 8.15 12.17
C LEU A 103 3.99 7.59 13.56
N LYS A 104 3.33 8.11 14.60
CA LYS A 104 3.47 7.60 15.97
C LYS A 104 3.22 6.11 16.06
N TYR A 105 2.08 5.62 15.56
CA TYR A 105 1.67 4.22 15.75
C TYR A 105 2.28 3.23 14.75
N LYS A 106 2.77 3.70 13.61
CA LYS A 106 3.54 2.88 12.65
C LYS A 106 5.03 2.84 12.95
N SER A 107 5.60 3.92 13.50
CA SER A 107 6.98 3.94 13.96
C SER A 107 7.19 3.10 15.23
N THR A 108 6.18 2.91 16.08
CA THR A 108 6.32 2.11 17.31
C THR A 108 6.59 0.61 17.13
N GLY A 109 6.62 0.08 15.90
CA GLY A 109 7.11 -1.27 15.61
C GLY A 109 8.64 -1.40 15.59
N GLN A 110 9.37 -0.28 15.49
CA GLN A 110 10.81 -0.19 15.68
C GLN A 110 11.10 1.14 16.37
N TYR A 111 11.47 1.09 17.65
CA TYR A 111 11.91 2.22 18.49
C TYR A 111 12.59 3.33 17.68
N LEU A 112 11.83 4.34 17.25
CA LEU A 112 12.35 5.64 16.91
C LEU A 112 11.91 6.58 18.02
N SER A 113 12.80 6.67 19.01
CA SER A 113 12.64 7.46 20.21
C SER A 113 12.34 8.91 19.88
N SER A 114 11.34 9.44 20.58
CA SER A 114 10.85 10.81 20.56
C SER A 114 11.92 11.83 20.94
N THR A 115 12.95 12.07 20.13
CA THR A 115 13.90 13.18 20.38
C THR A 115 14.68 13.63 19.15
N SER A 116 14.10 13.56 17.96
CA SER A 116 14.71 14.18 16.77
C SER A 116 13.66 14.50 15.72
N ILE A 117 13.19 15.75 15.71
CA ILE A 117 12.35 16.33 14.65
C ILE A 117 13.04 16.27 13.26
N PHE A 118 14.33 15.90 13.21
CA PHE A 118 15.15 15.86 11.99
C PHE A 118 16.09 14.65 11.86
N GLN A 119 15.70 13.44 12.28
CA GLN A 119 16.46 12.24 11.89
C GLN A 119 15.77 11.48 10.77
N GLN A 120 15.98 12.04 9.59
CA GLN A 120 16.08 11.36 8.31
C GLN A 120 17.12 10.22 8.42
N SER A 121 16.73 9.04 8.89
CA SER A 121 17.56 7.84 8.79
C SER A 121 16.70 6.58 8.93
N GLN A 122 16.58 5.86 7.81
CA GLN A 122 16.15 4.46 7.68
C GLN A 122 14.65 4.16 7.86
N SER A 123 13.80 5.19 7.82
CA SER A 123 12.39 5.14 8.19
C SER A 123 11.50 4.48 7.13
N ILE A 124 10.78 3.42 7.54
CA ILE A 124 9.66 2.80 6.81
C ILE A 124 8.84 3.90 6.11
N ASN A 125 8.87 3.92 4.79
CA ASN A 125 8.03 4.83 4.02
C ASN A 125 6.60 4.30 4.16
N ILE A 126 5.76 4.98 4.95
CA ILE A 126 4.36 4.60 5.14
C ILE A 126 3.56 5.26 4.02
N PRO A 127 2.78 4.51 3.21
CA PRO A 127 2.04 5.11 2.10
C PRO A 127 0.87 5.92 2.65
N ILE A 128 1.00 7.23 2.55
CA ILE A 128 0.00 8.21 2.96
C ILE A 128 -0.29 9.13 1.76
N MET A 129 -1.55 9.39 1.47
CA MET A 129 -1.96 10.35 0.45
C MET A 129 -3.03 11.32 0.96
N LEU A 130 -3.13 12.47 0.29
CA LEU A 130 -4.19 13.45 0.50
C LEU A 130 -5.28 13.30 -0.56
N VAL A 131 -6.52 13.50 -0.14
CA VAL A 131 -7.67 13.57 -1.03
C VAL A 131 -8.47 14.84 -0.75
N ALA A 132 -8.53 15.72 -1.75
CA ALA A 132 -9.37 16.91 -1.74
C ALA A 132 -10.72 16.58 -2.37
N ASN A 133 -11.69 16.24 -1.54
CA ASN A 133 -12.97 15.71 -1.99
C ASN A 133 -14.01 16.81 -2.26
N LYS A 134 -15.15 16.39 -2.84
CA LYS A 134 -16.31 17.21 -3.21
C LYS A 134 -16.03 18.24 -4.30
N SER A 135 -15.14 17.92 -5.23
CA SER A 135 -14.80 18.82 -6.34
C SER A 135 -15.93 19.10 -7.32
N ASP A 136 -17.06 18.39 -7.20
CA ASP A 136 -18.29 18.64 -7.95
C ASP A 136 -19.13 19.79 -7.41
N LEU A 137 -18.92 20.19 -6.15
CA LEU A 137 -19.69 21.26 -5.52
C LEU A 137 -19.15 22.63 -5.95
N SER A 138 -20.03 23.62 -6.06
CA SER A 138 -19.63 25.02 -6.20
C SER A 138 -19.22 25.60 -4.84
N GLY A 139 -18.64 26.80 -4.83
CA GLY A 139 -18.28 27.50 -3.58
C GLY A 139 -17.11 26.85 -2.84
N HIS A 140 -16.08 26.40 -3.56
CA HIS A 140 -14.84 25.93 -2.95
C HIS A 140 -14.18 27.06 -2.14
N VAL A 141 -13.87 26.79 -0.88
CA VAL A 141 -13.12 27.70 0.02
C VAL A 141 -11.63 27.34 0.09
N ILE A 142 -11.27 26.21 -0.52
CA ILE A 142 -9.89 25.75 -0.73
C ILE A 142 -9.70 25.61 -2.24
N SER A 143 -8.66 26.24 -2.77
CA SER A 143 -8.37 26.17 -4.20
C SER A 143 -7.65 24.86 -4.58
N LYS A 144 -7.69 24.52 -5.88
CA LYS A 144 -6.92 23.37 -6.38
C LYS A 144 -5.41 23.60 -6.24
N THR A 145 -4.95 24.84 -6.42
CA THR A 145 -3.55 25.24 -6.25
C THR A 145 -3.12 25.13 -4.80
N GLU A 146 -3.91 25.63 -3.86
CA GLU A 146 -3.63 25.47 -2.42
C GLU A 146 -3.56 23.99 -2.00
N SER A 147 -4.43 23.15 -2.57
CA SER A 147 -4.36 21.70 -2.35
C SER A 147 -3.04 21.10 -2.86
N GLN A 148 -2.53 21.56 -4.00
CA GLN A 148 -1.25 21.15 -4.55
C GLN A 148 -0.09 21.63 -3.67
N ASP A 149 -0.14 22.86 -3.17
CA ASP A 149 0.87 23.42 -2.27
C ASP A 149 0.95 22.62 -0.96
N LEU A 150 -0.21 22.25 -0.38
CA LEU A 150 -0.28 21.36 0.78
C LEU A 150 0.37 20.00 0.49
N ALA A 151 0.03 19.39 -0.64
CA ALA A 151 0.58 18.10 -1.06
C ALA A 151 2.11 18.15 -1.21
N GLN A 152 2.64 19.23 -1.78
CA GLN A 152 4.07 19.46 -1.92
C GLN A 152 4.73 19.68 -0.55
N TYR A 153 4.11 20.46 0.34
CA TYR A 153 4.59 20.70 1.70
C TYR A 153 4.73 19.38 2.49
N TYR A 154 3.68 18.55 2.47
CA TYR A 154 3.69 17.24 3.16
C TYR A 154 4.45 16.15 2.41
N LYS A 155 4.84 16.38 1.16
CA LYS A 155 5.43 15.38 0.26
C LYS A 155 4.54 14.14 0.12
N MET A 156 3.23 14.37 0.02
CA MET A 156 2.22 13.33 -0.14
C MET A 156 1.56 13.45 -1.51
N PRO A 157 1.23 12.35 -2.19
CA PRO A 157 0.40 12.41 -3.39
C PRO A 157 -0.96 13.03 -3.09
N LEU A 158 -1.51 13.75 -4.07
CA LEU A 158 -2.83 14.36 -4.00
C LEU A 158 -3.72 13.83 -5.10
N VAL A 159 -4.97 13.52 -4.74
CA VAL A 159 -6.06 13.38 -5.71
C VAL A 159 -7.18 14.35 -5.36
N ILE A 160 -7.60 15.14 -6.34
CA ILE A 160 -8.82 15.95 -6.24
C ILE A 160 -9.98 15.08 -6.73
N SER A 161 -10.98 14.84 -5.87
CA SER A 161 -12.02 13.86 -6.11
C SER A 161 -13.44 14.37 -5.90
N SER A 162 -14.38 13.64 -6.49
CA SER A 162 -15.80 13.67 -6.16
C SER A 162 -16.32 12.25 -6.13
N CYS A 163 -17.10 11.88 -5.10
CA CYS A 163 -17.75 10.56 -5.08
C CYS A 163 -18.66 10.33 -6.29
N LYS A 164 -19.24 11.41 -6.86
CA LYS A 164 -20.09 11.35 -8.05
C LYS A 164 -19.32 11.06 -9.32
N ASN A 165 -18.01 11.30 -9.31
CA ASN A 165 -17.13 11.04 -10.44
C ASN A 165 -16.29 9.79 -10.19
N LEU A 166 -16.77 8.64 -10.69
CA LEU A 166 -16.13 7.34 -10.53
C LEU A 166 -14.67 7.31 -11.04
N ASN A 167 -14.33 8.08 -12.08
CA ASN A 167 -12.94 8.15 -12.54
C ASN A 167 -12.03 8.75 -11.47
N SER A 168 -12.50 9.81 -10.79
CA SER A 168 -11.74 10.42 -9.69
C SER A 168 -11.64 9.49 -8.48
N VAL A 169 -12.70 8.72 -8.18
CA VAL A 169 -12.70 7.69 -7.13
C VAL A 169 -11.69 6.59 -7.46
N HIS A 170 -11.70 6.05 -8.67
CA HIS A 170 -10.70 5.08 -9.11
C HIS A 170 -9.28 5.65 -9.04
N ASN A 171 -9.08 6.93 -9.37
CA ASN A 171 -7.78 7.57 -9.26
C ASN A 171 -7.26 7.63 -7.82
N VAL A 172 -8.13 7.80 -6.81
CA VAL A 172 -7.73 7.72 -5.39
C VAL A 172 -7.11 6.35 -5.09
N PHE A 173 -7.83 5.26 -5.39
CA PHE A 173 -7.36 3.90 -5.08
C PHE A 173 -6.18 3.46 -5.95
N ASN A 174 -6.13 3.87 -7.22
CA ASN A 174 -4.97 3.62 -8.09
C ASN A 174 -3.71 4.32 -7.58
N THR A 175 -3.84 5.55 -7.09
CA THR A 175 -2.70 6.33 -6.59
C THR A 175 -2.12 5.70 -5.34
N ILE A 176 -2.94 5.32 -4.35
CA ILE A 176 -2.41 4.69 -3.13
C ILE A 176 -1.81 3.30 -3.42
N LEU A 177 -2.41 2.50 -4.30
CA LEU A 177 -1.85 1.20 -4.72
C LEU A 177 -0.50 1.37 -5.43
N LYS A 178 -0.34 2.43 -6.22
CA LYS A 178 0.94 2.78 -6.84
C LYS A 178 2.00 3.09 -5.78
N GLU A 179 1.68 3.87 -4.75
CA GLU A 179 2.61 4.16 -3.66
C GLU A 179 3.06 2.90 -2.91
N ILE A 180 2.12 2.01 -2.60
CA ILE A 180 2.41 0.71 -2.00
C ILE A 180 3.36 -0.12 -2.87
N GLN A 181 3.13 -0.15 -4.20
CA GLN A 181 4.02 -0.84 -5.14
C GLN A 181 5.42 -0.23 -5.16
N ASN A 182 5.51 1.10 -5.24
CA ASN A 182 6.79 1.83 -5.24
C ASN A 182 7.62 1.51 -3.99
N GLN A 183 6.98 1.47 -2.83
CA GLN A 183 7.64 1.12 -1.57
C GLN A 183 8.14 -0.33 -1.57
N SER A 184 7.29 -1.26 -2.00
CA SER A 184 7.66 -2.68 -2.11
C SER A 184 8.87 -2.88 -3.03
N ASP A 185 8.95 -2.13 -4.11
CA ASP A 185 10.06 -2.22 -5.08
C ASP A 185 11.34 -1.55 -4.57
N ASN A 186 11.22 -0.45 -3.83
CA ASN A 186 12.36 0.20 -3.19
C ASN A 186 12.99 -0.67 -2.10
N ILE A 187 12.18 -1.34 -1.28
CA ILE A 187 12.67 -2.28 -0.24
C ILE A 187 13.48 -3.40 -0.89
N LYS A 188 12.95 -4.05 -1.94
CA LYS A 188 13.67 -5.12 -2.66
C LYS A 188 15.00 -4.63 -3.27
N LYS A 189 15.03 -3.42 -3.84
CA LYS A 189 16.27 -2.85 -4.39
C LYS A 189 17.31 -2.63 -3.30
N GLN A 190 16.91 -2.13 -2.13
CA GLN A 190 17.81 -1.92 -0.99
C GLN A 190 18.36 -3.25 -0.44
N GLU A 191 17.54 -4.28 -0.33
CA GLU A 191 17.98 -5.63 0.06
C GLU A 191 19.04 -6.19 -0.90
N ILE A 192 18.84 -6.01 -2.22
CA ILE A 192 19.82 -6.45 -3.24
C ILE A 192 21.15 -5.69 -3.08
N ILE A 193 21.11 -4.37 -2.88
CA ILE A 193 22.31 -3.54 -2.71
C ILE A 193 23.07 -3.97 -1.45
N ASN A 194 22.38 -4.16 -0.33
CA ASN A 194 22.99 -4.56 0.94
C ASN A 194 23.67 -5.93 0.84
N ASN A 195 23.02 -6.90 0.17
CA ASN A 195 23.59 -8.22 -0.08
C ASN A 195 24.86 -8.16 -0.94
N ASN A 196 24.88 -7.31 -1.97
CA ASN A 196 26.06 -7.13 -2.83
C ASN A 196 27.22 -6.48 -2.06
N ASN A 197 26.95 -5.49 -1.21
CA ASN A 197 27.97 -4.85 -0.38
C ASN A 197 28.60 -5.83 0.62
N TYR A 198 27.79 -6.69 1.24
CA TYR A 198 28.27 -7.74 2.14
C TYR A 198 29.15 -8.78 1.43
N LEU A 199 28.77 -9.20 0.23
CA LEU A 199 29.58 -10.11 -0.59
C LEU A 199 30.91 -9.48 -1.00
N ASN A 200 30.91 -8.18 -1.36
CA ASN A 200 32.13 -7.47 -1.71
C ASN A 200 33.07 -7.27 -0.52
N SER A 201 32.55 -7.03 0.69
CA SER A 201 33.39 -6.94 1.90
C SER A 201 34.07 -8.26 2.23
N LEU A 202 33.39 -9.40 2.06
CA LEU A 202 33.98 -10.73 2.27
C LEU A 202 35.08 -11.07 1.26
N ASN A 203 34.99 -10.56 0.03
CA ASN A 203 36.01 -10.78 -1.00
C ASN A 203 37.28 -9.94 -0.74
N ASN A 204 37.13 -8.73 -0.21
CA ASN A 204 38.28 -7.85 0.09
C ASN A 204 39.07 -8.26 1.35
N THR A 205 38.46 -8.98 2.29
CA THR A 205 39.18 -9.51 3.47
C THR A 205 40.09 -10.70 3.16
N ASN A 206 40.03 -11.27 1.95
CA ASN A 206 40.83 -12.45 1.56
C ASN A 206 42.19 -12.13 0.93
N ASN A 207 42.60 -10.86 0.87
CA ASN A 207 43.91 -10.44 0.33
C ASN A 207 45.00 -10.25 1.39
N GLY A 208 44.74 -10.61 2.65
CA GLY A 208 45.74 -10.62 3.73
C GLY A 208 45.83 -11.98 4.42
N GLY A 209 46.80 -12.81 4.02
CA GLY A 209 47.30 -13.93 4.83
C GLY A 209 46.65 -15.29 4.56
N GLY A 210 47.51 -16.29 4.33
CA GLY A 210 47.16 -17.63 3.87
C GLY A 210 46.12 -18.39 4.71
N GLY A 211 45.18 -19.01 3.98
CA GLY A 211 44.68 -20.34 4.28
C GLY A 211 43.41 -20.45 5.11
N VAL A 212 42.24 -20.39 4.44
CA VAL A 212 41.17 -21.40 4.58
C VAL A 212 40.36 -21.42 3.27
N LYS A 213 40.58 -22.42 2.41
CA LYS A 213 39.56 -22.83 1.43
C LYS A 213 38.46 -23.54 2.20
N LYS A 214 37.33 -22.88 2.48
CA LYS A 214 36.07 -23.57 2.81
C LYS A 214 34.89 -22.95 2.08
N ILE A 215 34.23 -23.85 1.38
CA ILE A 215 33.09 -23.73 0.48
C ILE A 215 31.90 -23.05 1.17
N PHE A 216 31.39 -21.98 0.56
CA PHE A 216 29.96 -21.63 0.57
C PHE A 216 29.54 -21.27 -0.86
N LYS A 217 29.26 -22.30 -1.67
CA LYS A 217 28.46 -22.17 -2.89
C LYS A 217 27.00 -22.03 -2.46
N THR A 218 26.53 -20.81 -2.24
CA THR A 218 25.11 -20.54 -1.98
C THR A 218 24.43 -20.03 -3.26
N LYS A 219 23.14 -20.34 -3.38
CA LYS A 219 22.21 -20.28 -4.53
C LYS A 219 22.19 -19.02 -5.45
N SER A 220 23.03 -18.01 -5.26
CA SER A 220 23.01 -16.77 -6.06
C SER A 220 23.56 -16.92 -7.49
N GLN A 221 24.49 -17.85 -7.73
CA GLN A 221 25.07 -18.06 -9.08
C GLN A 221 24.12 -18.72 -10.09
N PHE A 222 23.01 -19.33 -9.65
CA PHE A 222 22.06 -19.96 -10.57
C PHE A 222 21.12 -18.96 -11.26
N PHE A 223 21.02 -17.72 -10.76
CA PHE A 223 20.16 -16.69 -11.38
C PHE A 223 20.87 -15.84 -12.44
N PHE A 224 22.19 -15.96 -12.59
CA PHE A 224 22.99 -15.04 -13.40
C PHE A 224 23.46 -15.58 -14.76
N ASN A 225 23.03 -16.77 -15.20
CA ASN A 225 23.52 -17.33 -16.48
C ASN A 225 22.46 -17.93 -17.40
N THR A 226 21.24 -17.37 -17.42
CA THR A 226 20.25 -17.66 -18.47
C THR A 226 19.55 -16.38 -18.90
N ASN A 227 20.29 -15.49 -19.56
CA ASN A 227 19.72 -14.48 -20.45
C ASN A 227 20.81 -13.96 -21.38
N GLN A 228 21.23 -14.80 -22.32
CA GLN A 228 21.51 -14.41 -23.70
C GLN A 228 21.85 -15.66 -24.53
N ASN A 229 21.19 -15.76 -25.68
CA ASN A 229 21.42 -16.69 -26.80
C ASN A 229 21.00 -18.16 -26.61
N GLN A 230 19.77 -18.48 -27.04
CA GLN A 230 19.54 -19.20 -28.31
C GLN A 230 18.04 -19.50 -28.51
N ASN A 231 17.43 -18.79 -29.47
CA ASN A 231 16.29 -19.33 -30.21
C ASN A 231 16.81 -20.47 -31.10
N ARG A 232 16.40 -21.72 -30.82
CA ARG A 232 15.97 -22.72 -31.82
C ARG A 232 15.53 -24.04 -31.14
N THR A 233 14.43 -24.57 -31.67
CA THR A 233 13.86 -25.93 -31.59
C THR A 233 13.23 -26.44 -30.29
N LYS A 234 11.88 -26.43 -30.30
CA LYS A 234 10.92 -27.50 -29.97
C LYS A 234 11.25 -28.52 -28.86
N SER A 235 10.26 -28.65 -27.95
CA SER A 235 9.76 -29.89 -27.33
C SER A 235 10.76 -30.86 -26.66
N GLU A 236 10.64 -31.07 -25.35
CA GLU A 236 10.33 -32.40 -24.74
C GLU A 236 10.60 -32.55 -23.23
N TYR A 237 11.24 -31.63 -22.50
CA TYR A 237 11.78 -31.99 -21.17
C TYR A 237 11.18 -31.37 -19.90
N CYS A 238 9.91 -30.96 -19.87
CA CYS A 238 9.23 -30.57 -18.60
C CYS A 238 7.80 -31.11 -18.41
N LEU A 239 7.41 -32.15 -19.15
CA LEU A 239 6.10 -32.81 -18.99
C LEU A 239 6.09 -34.09 -18.13
N LYS A 240 7.17 -34.43 -17.42
CA LYS A 240 7.26 -35.74 -16.73
C LYS A 240 7.35 -35.77 -15.20
N LYS A 241 7.14 -34.67 -14.46
CA LYS A 241 7.22 -34.76 -12.98
C LYS A 241 6.21 -34.00 -12.11
N LYS A 242 5.09 -33.50 -12.66
CA LYS A 242 3.97 -32.96 -11.83
C LYS A 242 2.58 -33.30 -12.37
N LYS A 243 2.39 -34.50 -12.95
CA LYS A 243 1.07 -34.98 -13.40
C LYS A 243 0.49 -36.16 -12.61
N LYS A 244 1.23 -36.70 -11.62
CA LYS A 244 0.74 -37.81 -10.78
C LYS A 244 0.02 -37.39 -9.51
N ASP A 245 0.24 -36.18 -9.00
CA ASP A 245 -0.30 -35.82 -7.68
C ASP A 245 -1.63 -35.06 -7.74
N ILE A 246 -1.91 -34.35 -8.84
CA ILE A 246 -3.16 -33.58 -8.98
C ILE A 246 -4.35 -34.46 -9.39
N ILE A 247 -4.15 -35.48 -10.23
CA ILE A 247 -5.25 -36.37 -10.64
C ILE A 247 -5.66 -37.33 -9.52
N THR A 248 -4.72 -37.71 -8.64
CA THR A 248 -5.01 -38.55 -7.46
C THR A 248 -5.77 -37.74 -6.41
N TYR A 249 -5.37 -36.49 -6.17
CA TYR A 249 -6.06 -35.58 -5.25
C TYR A 249 -7.53 -35.31 -5.64
N PHE A 250 -7.81 -35.16 -6.94
CA PHE A 250 -9.20 -34.96 -7.41
C PHE A 250 -10.04 -36.24 -7.47
N LYS A 251 -9.43 -37.43 -7.53
CA LYS A 251 -10.17 -38.70 -7.52
C LYS A 251 -10.58 -39.14 -6.12
N ASP A 252 -9.79 -38.84 -5.10
CA ASP A 252 -10.14 -39.14 -3.71
C ASP A 252 -11.19 -38.16 -3.17
N ALA A 253 -11.12 -36.88 -3.55
CA ALA A 253 -12.10 -35.86 -3.15
C ALA A 253 -13.51 -36.04 -3.74
N LEU A 254 -13.67 -36.89 -4.77
CA LEU A 254 -14.97 -37.19 -5.39
C LEU A 254 -15.59 -38.51 -4.91
N LYS A 255 -14.91 -39.29 -4.07
CA LYS A 255 -15.49 -40.50 -3.45
C LYS A 255 -16.33 -40.22 -2.22
N ASP A 256 -16.22 -39.03 -1.63
CA ASP A 256 -16.98 -38.63 -0.44
C ASP A 256 -18.28 -37.88 -0.77
N PHE A 257 -18.69 -37.84 -2.05
CA PHE A 257 -19.88 -37.12 -2.51
C PHE A 257 -20.86 -37.97 -3.35
N ILE A 258 -20.79 -39.30 -3.28
CA ILE A 258 -21.81 -40.24 -3.79
C ILE A 258 -22.14 -41.27 -2.71
#